data_AF-A0AAQ3S5S2-F1
#
_entry.id   AF-A0AAQ3S5S2-F1
#
_cell.length_a   1.000
_cell.length_b   1.000
_cell.length_c   1.000
_cell.angle_alpha   90.00
_cell.angle_beta   90.00
_cell.angle_gamma   90.00
#
_symmetry.space_group_name_H-M   'P 1'
#
loop_
_entity.id
_entity.type
_entity.pdbx_description
1 polymer ?
#
loop_
_entity_poly.entity_id
_entity_poly.type
_entity_poly.pdbx_seq_one_letter_code
_entity_poly.pdbx_strand_id
1 'polypeptide(L)'
;MKKQGVVRIGFATLTEVVVVMLSVVCTCGASTSGNLHPLILVPGNGGNQLEAKLSREYKPSSFICESWYPLGKKNQGWFRLWFDSSVILAPFTQCFAQRMTLHYHPQLDDYFNTPGVFTRVPHFGSIDSLLYLNPRLK
;
A
#
# COMPACT_ATOMS: atom_id res chain seq x y z
N MET A 1 -78.78 14.15 6.09
CA MET A 1 -78.22 13.15 7.03
C MET A 1 -77.04 12.44 6.35
N LYS A 2 -75.86 12.49 6.96
CA LYS A 2 -74.56 12.13 6.36
C LYS A 2 -74.36 10.61 6.44
N LYS A 3 -74.28 9.90 5.31
CA LYS A 3 -73.94 8.47 5.29
C LYS A 3 -72.46 8.31 5.68
N GLN A 4 -72.19 7.68 6.81
CA GLN A 4 -70.85 7.22 7.17
C GLN A 4 -70.51 5.99 6.32
N GLY A 5 -69.58 6.16 5.38
CA GLY A 5 -69.01 5.05 4.63
C GLY A 5 -68.01 4.31 5.52
N VAL A 6 -68.36 3.09 5.92
CA VAL A 6 -67.42 2.17 6.56
C VAL A 6 -66.45 1.67 5.49
N VAL A 7 -65.18 2.06 5.58
CA VAL A 7 -64.12 1.58 4.70
C VAL A 7 -63.77 0.15 5.13
N ARG A 8 -64.11 -0.85 4.30
CA ARG A 8 -63.68 -2.23 4.48
C ARG A 8 -62.31 -2.42 3.84
N ILE A 9 -61.29 -2.54 4.69
CA ILE A 9 -59.91 -2.83 4.28
C ILE A 9 -59.82 -4.36 4.08
N GLY A 10 -59.47 -4.81 2.87
CA GLY A 10 -59.41 -6.24 2.52
C GLY A 10 -58.15 -6.92 3.05
N PHE A 11 -58.22 -8.21 3.40
CA PHE A 11 -57.09 -8.99 3.94
C PHE A 11 -55.79 -8.90 3.10
N ALA A 12 -55.90 -8.80 1.77
CA ALA A 12 -54.76 -8.63 0.87
C ALA A 12 -53.97 -7.33 1.12
N THR A 13 -54.66 -6.24 1.50
CA THR A 13 -53.98 -4.98 1.83
C THR A 13 -53.26 -5.05 3.18
N LEU A 14 -53.70 -5.93 4.08
CA LEU A 14 -53.08 -6.14 5.39
C LEU A 14 -51.77 -6.93 5.26
N THR A 15 -51.74 -7.96 4.41
CA THR A 15 -50.52 -8.72 4.11
C THR A 15 -49.46 -7.87 3.40
N GLU A 16 -49.86 -7.05 2.43
CA GLU A 16 -48.97 -6.11 1.74
C GLU A 16 -48.36 -5.10 2.71
N VAL A 17 -49.15 -4.52 3.61
CA VAL A 17 -48.66 -3.56 4.62
C VAL A 17 -47.69 -4.24 5.60
N VAL A 18 -47.94 -5.48 6.00
CA VAL A 18 -47.03 -6.24 6.88
C VAL A 18 -45.72 -6.58 6.16
N VAL A 19 -45.75 -6.94 4.89
CA VAL A 19 -44.55 -7.19 4.08
C VAL A 19 -43.74 -5.90 3.90
N VAL A 20 -44.40 -4.77 3.63
CA VAL A 20 -43.74 -3.46 3.54
C VAL A 20 -43.11 -3.09 4.88
N MET A 21 -43.82 -3.25 6.00
CA MET A 21 -43.28 -2.97 7.34
C MET A 21 -42.11 -3.90 7.71
N LEU A 22 -42.15 -5.19 7.36
CA LEU A 22 -41.02 -6.10 7.54
C LEU A 22 -39.81 -5.69 6.69
N SER A 23 -40.05 -5.30 5.44
CA SER A 23 -38.99 -4.86 4.53
C SER A 23 -38.32 -3.57 5.01
N VAL A 24 -39.09 -2.62 5.55
CA VAL A 24 -38.61 -1.38 6.15
C VAL A 24 -37.81 -1.67 7.43
N VAL A 25 -38.30 -2.55 8.31
CA VAL A 25 -37.59 -2.95 9.55
C VAL A 25 -36.27 -3.66 9.23
N CYS A 26 -36.19 -4.44 8.16
CA CYS A 26 -34.94 -5.06 7.70
C CYS A 26 -33.93 -4.06 7.12
N THR A 27 -34.36 -2.89 6.61
CA THR A 27 -33.47 -1.83 6.13
C THR A 27 -33.03 -0.84 7.21
N CYS A 28 -33.65 -0.88 8.39
CA CYS A 28 -33.26 -0.06 9.56
C CYS A 28 -32.17 -0.72 10.42
N GLY A 29 -31.59 -1.82 9.97
CA GLY A 29 -30.33 -2.35 10.49
C GLY A 29 -29.14 -1.58 9.95
N ALA A 30 -29.13 -0.25 10.09
CA ALA A 30 -27.88 0.48 10.01
C ALA A 30 -27.07 0.02 11.22
N SER A 31 -26.25 -1.01 11.02
CA SER A 31 -25.20 -1.39 11.94
C SER A 31 -24.55 -0.08 12.38
N THR A 32 -24.60 0.22 13.68
CA THR A 32 -23.66 1.16 14.28
C THR A 32 -22.28 0.50 14.15
N SER A 33 -21.75 0.48 12.92
CA SER A 33 -20.34 0.27 12.66
C SER A 33 -19.66 1.23 13.62
N GLY A 34 -18.96 0.70 14.62
CA GLY A 34 -18.27 1.50 15.61
C GLY A 34 -17.57 2.64 14.90
N ASN A 35 -17.64 3.84 15.47
CA ASN A 35 -17.19 5.10 14.86
C ASN A 35 -15.67 5.01 14.54
N LEU A 36 -15.32 4.36 13.43
CA LEU A 36 -13.94 4.14 13.03
C LEU A 36 -13.48 5.41 12.31
N HIS A 37 -12.48 6.05 12.90
CA HIS A 37 -11.85 7.21 12.30
C HIS A 37 -10.75 6.77 11.33
N PRO A 38 -10.65 7.40 10.14
CA PRO A 38 -9.57 7.09 9.21
C PRO A 38 -8.22 7.42 9.85
N LEU A 39 -7.28 6.49 9.75
CA LEU A 39 -5.91 6.64 10.25
C LEU A 39 -4.93 6.56 9.09
N ILE A 40 -4.01 7.52 9.03
CA ILE A 40 -2.89 7.52 8.08
C ILE A 40 -1.62 7.26 8.87
N LEU A 41 -0.92 6.19 8.51
CA LEU A 41 0.37 5.84 9.11
C LEU A 41 1.50 6.44 8.28
N VAL A 42 2.31 7.29 8.90
CA VAL A 42 3.51 7.87 8.28
C VAL A 42 4.74 7.28 9.00
N PRO A 43 5.53 6.43 8.34
CA PRO A 43 6.71 5.85 8.96
C PRO A 43 7.83 6.88 9.14
N GLY A 44 8.73 6.60 10.08
CA GLY A 44 10.00 7.31 10.20
C GLY A 44 11.03 6.84 9.16
N ASN A 45 12.25 7.35 9.28
CA ASN A 45 13.36 6.97 8.40
C ASN A 45 13.62 5.45 8.44
N GLY A 46 13.69 4.83 7.26
CA GLY A 46 13.87 3.38 7.12
C GLY A 46 12.67 2.54 7.55
N GLY A 47 11.54 3.16 7.94
CA GLY A 47 10.35 2.49 8.44
C GLY A 47 9.43 1.90 7.36
N ASN A 48 9.82 1.94 6.09
CA ASN A 48 9.11 1.30 4.99
C ASN A 48 10.07 0.61 4.02
N GLN A 49 9.59 -0.39 3.29
CA GLN A 49 10.35 -0.98 2.19
C GLN A 49 10.62 0.01 1.05
N LEU A 50 11.76 -0.16 0.38
CA LEU A 50 12.17 0.56 -0.83
C LEU A 50 12.63 -0.44 -1.89
N GLU A 51 12.25 -0.22 -3.15
CA GLU A 51 12.72 -1.01 -4.28
C GLU A 51 13.62 -0.18 -5.19
N ALA A 52 14.49 -0.87 -5.91
CA ALA A 52 15.29 -0.28 -6.97
C ALA A 52 15.28 -1.12 -8.25
N LYS A 53 15.54 -0.44 -9.37
CA LYS A 53 15.77 -1.03 -10.69
C LYS A 53 17.04 -0.42 -11.27
N LEU A 54 17.89 -1.25 -11.85
CA LEU A 54 19.14 -0.82 -12.49
C LEU A 54 18.96 -0.80 -14.01
N SER A 55 19.45 0.25 -14.64
CA SER A 55 19.53 0.35 -16.11
C SER A 55 20.95 0.10 -16.60
N ARG A 56 21.15 0.22 -17.92
CA ARG A 56 22.46 0.06 -18.58
C ARG A 56 23.47 1.14 -18.20
N GLU A 57 23.01 2.28 -17.67
CA GLU A 57 23.89 3.38 -17.23
C GLU A 57 24.51 3.13 -15.85
N TYR A 58 24.04 2.12 -15.12
CA TYR A 58 24.57 1.79 -13.80
C TYR A 58 26.00 1.27 -13.91
N LYS A 59 26.93 1.92 -13.20
CA LYS A 59 28.35 1.55 -13.17
C LYS A 59 28.70 0.95 -11.80
N PRO A 60 28.85 -0.37 -11.66
CA PRO A 60 29.15 -1.00 -10.38
C PRO A 60 30.56 -0.64 -9.89
N SER A 61 30.73 -0.43 -8.58
CA SER A 61 32.04 -0.17 -7.96
C SER A 61 32.93 -1.41 -7.86
N SER A 62 32.35 -2.61 -7.92
CA SER A 62 33.05 -3.89 -7.87
C SER A 62 32.21 -4.98 -8.55
N PHE A 63 32.84 -6.12 -8.86
CA PHE A 63 32.14 -7.27 -9.45
C PHE A 63 30.97 -7.80 -8.59
N ILE A 64 31.04 -7.61 -7.27
CA ILE A 64 30.00 -8.05 -6.33
C ILE A 64 28.77 -7.12 -6.41
N CYS A 65 28.97 -5.86 -6.81
CA CYS A 65 27.92 -4.86 -6.93
C CYS A 65 27.30 -4.79 -8.33
N GLU A 66 27.62 -5.73 -9.22
CA GLU A 66 27.05 -5.78 -10.56
C GLU A 66 25.51 -5.87 -10.54
N SER A 67 24.89 -5.52 -11.67
CA SER A 67 23.47 -5.64 -11.96
C SER A 67 22.92 -7.07 -11.86
N TRP A 68 23.71 -8.14 -11.89
CA TRP A 68 23.17 -9.48 -11.60
C TRP A 68 22.80 -9.66 -10.11
N TYR A 69 23.39 -8.87 -9.22
CA TYR A 69 23.11 -8.88 -7.78
C TYR A 69 22.08 -7.80 -7.39
N PRO A 70 21.12 -8.08 -6.47
CA PRO A 70 20.87 -9.38 -5.85
C PRO A 70 20.28 -10.38 -6.85
N LEU A 71 20.60 -11.67 -6.63
CA LEU A 71 20.09 -12.77 -7.44
C LEU A 71 18.56 -12.82 -7.37
N GLY A 72 17.92 -13.16 -8.50
CA GLY A 72 16.47 -13.34 -8.54
C GLY A 72 15.66 -12.05 -8.45
N LYS A 73 16.14 -10.96 -9.09
CA LYS A 73 15.36 -9.73 -9.27
C LYS A 73 13.96 -10.06 -9.79
N LYS A 74 12.92 -9.53 -9.13
CA LYS A 74 11.52 -9.80 -9.50
C LYS A 74 11.04 -8.78 -10.55
N ASN A 75 9.81 -8.97 -11.02
CA ASN A 75 8.98 -8.02 -11.78
C ASN A 75 9.72 -6.89 -12.52
N GLN A 76 9.94 -7.05 -13.83
CA GLN A 76 10.55 -6.01 -14.70
C GLN A 76 11.92 -5.50 -14.21
N GLY A 77 12.64 -6.28 -13.39
CA GLY A 77 13.97 -5.93 -12.89
C GLY A 77 13.98 -5.10 -11.60
N TRP A 78 12.83 -4.90 -10.95
CA TRP A 78 12.77 -4.31 -9.61
C TRP A 78 13.18 -5.33 -8.54
N PHE A 79 13.96 -4.89 -7.56
CA PHE A 79 14.35 -5.69 -6.40
C PHE A 79 14.27 -4.84 -5.14
N ARG A 80 14.15 -5.51 -3.99
CA ARG A 80 14.15 -4.83 -2.69
C ARG A 80 15.54 -4.25 -2.42
N LEU A 81 15.62 -2.92 -2.36
CA LEU A 81 16.82 -2.19 -1.95
C LEU A 81 16.86 -2.05 -0.42
N TRP A 82 15.70 -1.85 0.20
CA TRP A 82 15.55 -1.75 1.65
C TRP A 82 14.26 -2.44 2.14
N PHE A 83 14.24 -3.24 3.21
CA PHE A 83 15.39 -3.83 3.89
C PHE A 83 15.61 -5.26 3.40
N ASP A 84 16.87 -5.60 3.11
CA ASP A 84 17.31 -6.98 2.97
C ASP A 84 18.48 -7.24 3.91
N SER A 85 18.49 -8.37 4.63
CA SER A 85 19.53 -8.63 5.63
C SER A 85 20.94 -8.75 5.03
N SER A 86 21.07 -9.01 3.72
CA SER A 86 22.40 -9.01 3.09
C SER A 86 23.06 -7.64 3.10
N VAL A 87 22.29 -6.54 3.10
CA VAL A 87 22.84 -5.18 2.94
C VAL A 87 23.64 -4.70 4.15
N ILE A 88 23.50 -5.35 5.31
CA ILE A 88 24.29 -5.04 6.52
C ILE A 88 25.57 -5.87 6.64
N LEU A 89 25.80 -6.81 5.72
CA LEU A 89 26.98 -7.67 5.74
C LEU A 89 27.96 -7.26 4.65
N ALA A 90 29.23 -7.10 5.02
CA ALA A 90 30.30 -6.91 4.06
C ALA A 90 30.45 -8.16 3.17
N PRO A 91 30.76 -8.00 1.86
CA PRO A 91 31.01 -6.75 1.15
C PRO A 91 29.75 -6.08 0.57
N PHE A 92 28.55 -6.64 0.76
CA PHE A 92 27.31 -6.17 0.12
C PHE A 92 26.82 -4.82 0.63
N THR A 93 27.24 -4.40 1.84
CA THR A 93 26.99 -3.06 2.35
C THR A 93 27.50 -1.96 1.42
N GLN A 94 28.63 -2.17 0.74
CA GLN A 94 29.15 -1.23 -0.25
C GLN A 94 28.20 -1.09 -1.44
N CYS A 95 27.63 -2.20 -1.91
CA CYS A 95 26.69 -2.20 -3.03
C CYS A 95 25.40 -1.48 -2.68
N PHE A 96 24.90 -1.68 -1.45
CA PHE A 96 23.75 -0.94 -0.92
C PHE A 96 24.04 0.56 -0.83
N ALA A 97 25.14 0.94 -0.21
CA ALA A 97 25.55 2.35 -0.08
C ALA A 97 25.64 3.01 -1.46
N GLN A 98 26.33 2.38 -2.41
CA GLN A 98 26.46 2.90 -3.77
C GLN A 98 25.10 3.13 -4.45
N ARG A 99 24.13 2.23 -4.27
CA ARG A 99 22.80 2.33 -4.92
C ARG A 99 21.86 3.28 -4.18
N MET A 100 22.09 3.54 -2.90
CA MET A 100 21.33 4.51 -2.09
C MET A 100 21.91 5.93 -2.16
N THR A 101 23.13 6.12 -2.65
CA THR A 101 23.76 7.44 -2.75
C THR A 101 22.90 8.38 -3.60
N LEU A 102 22.64 9.55 -3.02
CA LEU A 102 22.04 10.69 -3.69
C LEU A 102 23.14 11.70 -4.07
N HIS A 103 23.00 12.30 -5.25
CA HIS A 103 23.88 13.35 -5.74
C HIS A 103 23.15 14.68 -5.70
N TYR A 104 23.69 15.63 -4.94
CA TYR A 104 23.18 16.99 -4.89
C TYR A 104 23.55 17.75 -6.17
N HIS A 105 22.59 18.48 -6.73
CA HIS A 105 22.75 19.31 -7.92
C HIS A 105 22.57 20.79 -7.55
N PRO A 106 23.66 21.57 -7.39
CA PRO A 106 23.61 22.92 -6.81
C PRO A 106 22.75 23.91 -7.59
N GLN A 107 22.71 23.81 -8.92
CA GLN A 107 21.94 24.73 -9.76
C GLN A 107 20.43 24.49 -9.69
N LEU A 108 20.00 23.28 -9.33
CA LEU A 108 18.60 22.90 -9.21
C LEU A 108 18.14 22.87 -7.74
N ASP A 109 19.09 22.96 -6.80
CA ASP A 109 18.90 22.75 -5.37
C ASP A 109 18.14 21.45 -5.06
N ASP A 110 18.50 20.37 -5.76
CA ASP A 110 17.79 19.10 -5.69
C ASP A 110 18.76 17.91 -5.66
N TYR A 111 18.22 16.74 -5.30
CA TYR A 111 18.96 15.49 -5.20
C TYR A 111 18.47 14.49 -6.24
N PHE A 112 19.43 13.84 -6.89
CA PHE A 112 19.15 12.79 -7.86
C PHE A 112 19.75 11.47 -7.39
N ASN A 113 19.09 10.37 -7.76
CA ASN A 113 19.66 9.04 -7.57
C ASN A 113 21.00 8.91 -8.31
N THR A 114 21.82 7.96 -7.87
CA THR A 114 22.98 7.51 -8.63
C THR A 114 22.60 7.20 -10.09
N PRO A 115 23.37 7.66 -11.10
CA PRO A 115 23.08 7.40 -12.50
C PRO A 115 22.80 5.92 -12.80
N GLY A 116 21.69 5.68 -13.50
CA GLY A 116 21.19 4.36 -13.83
C GLY A 116 20.48 3.60 -12.69
N VAL A 117 20.32 4.19 -11.50
CA VAL A 117 19.54 3.64 -10.38
C VAL A 117 18.18 4.34 -10.30
N PHE A 118 17.11 3.56 -10.43
CA PHE A 118 15.74 4.02 -10.21
C PHE A 118 15.24 3.47 -8.88
N THR A 119 14.60 4.30 -8.07
CA THR A 119 14.02 3.91 -6.78
C THR A 119 12.50 4.11 -6.79
N ARG A 120 11.78 3.33 -5.98
CA ARG A 120 10.34 3.52 -5.74
C ARG A 120 9.93 3.00 -4.38
N VAL A 121 8.86 3.58 -3.83
CA VAL A 121 8.16 3.07 -2.65
C VAL A 121 7.07 2.09 -3.11
N PRO A 122 7.16 0.79 -2.80
CA PRO A 122 6.13 -0.17 -3.14
C PRO A 122 4.93 -0.05 -2.17
N HIS A 123 3.77 -0.57 -2.56
CA HIS A 123 2.59 -0.75 -1.69
C HIS A 123 2.02 0.52 -1.04
N PHE A 124 2.13 1.69 -1.69
CA PHE A 124 1.50 2.91 -1.19
C PHE A 124 -0.01 2.73 -0.98
N GLY A 125 -0.52 3.15 0.18
CA GLY A 125 -1.93 2.94 0.59
C GLY A 125 -2.20 1.61 1.29
N SER A 126 -1.21 0.72 1.40
CA SER A 126 -1.24 -0.49 2.23
C SER A 126 -0.29 -0.37 3.41
N ILE A 127 -0.45 -1.24 4.42
CA ILE A 127 0.48 -1.39 5.54
C ILE A 127 1.56 -2.44 5.28
N ASP A 128 1.52 -3.16 4.15
CA ASP A 128 2.41 -4.31 3.87
C ASP A 128 3.90 -3.94 3.90
N SER A 129 4.25 -2.75 3.41
CA SER A 129 5.63 -2.25 3.41
C SER A 129 6.10 -1.76 4.78
N LEU A 130 5.18 -1.53 5.71
CA LEU A 130 5.42 -0.99 7.06
C LEU A 130 5.48 -2.10 8.11
N LEU A 131 4.64 -3.13 7.95
CA LEU A 131 4.47 -4.19 8.93
C LEU A 131 5.75 -5.01 9.12
N TYR A 132 6.45 -5.30 8.02
CA TYR A 132 7.74 -5.98 8.04
C TYR A 132 8.65 -5.40 6.96
N LEU A 133 9.83 -4.91 7.36
CA LEU A 133 10.84 -4.40 6.42
C LEU A 133 11.48 -5.51 5.60
N ASN A 134 11.67 -6.68 6.21
CA ASN A 134 12.07 -7.90 5.52
C ASN A 134 11.08 -9.03 5.81
N PRO A 135 10.13 -9.29 4.89
CA PRO A 135 9.21 -10.42 4.96
C PRO A 135 9.82 -11.82 5.13
N ARG A 136 11.15 -11.99 4.98
CA ARG A 136 11.84 -13.26 5.23
C ARG A 136 12.23 -13.46 6.71
N LEU A 137 12.08 -12.43 7.53
CA LEU A 137 12.40 -12.44 8.97
C LEU A 137 11.13 -12.24 9.82
N LYS A 138 9.98 -12.70 9.31
CA LYS A 138 8.72 -12.70 10.05
C LYS A 138 8.68 -13.82 11.08
#